data_AF-W0ZCC7-F1
#
_entry.id   AF-W0ZCC7-F1
#
_cell.length_a   1.000
_cell.length_b   1.000
_cell.length_c   1.000
_cell.angle_alpha   90.00
_cell.angle_beta   90.00
_cell.angle_gamma   90.00
#
_symmetry.space_group_name_H-M   'P 1'
#
loop_
_entity.id
_entity.type
_entity.pdbx_description
1 polymer ?
#
loop_
_entity_poly.entity_id
_entity_poly.type
_entity_poly.pdbx_seq_one_letter_code
_entity_poly.pdbx_strand_id
1 'polypeptide(L)'
;MAKPDKDRAERERARVYQARLELRASQLTRRRRDTIVASVVGGIVILAAIGGQFAYYGAGPGAPVPEISPSPTPSVSSDPVPGPTTTP
;
A
#
# COMPACT_ATOMS: atom_id res chain seq x y z
N MET A 1 -23.59 -57.32 -20.81
CA MET A 1 -23.72 -56.78 -22.17
C MET A 1 -24.11 -55.30 -22.06
N ALA A 2 -23.15 -54.37 -21.99
CA ALA A 2 -23.44 -52.94 -21.91
C ALA A 2 -23.87 -52.41 -23.29
N LYS A 3 -24.95 -51.62 -23.35
CA LYS A 3 -25.58 -51.16 -24.60
C LYS A 3 -24.78 -50.01 -25.24
N PRO A 4 -24.34 -50.14 -26.50
CA PRO A 4 -23.52 -49.13 -27.20
C PRO A 4 -24.19 -47.76 -27.36
N ASP A 5 -25.51 -47.67 -27.19
CA ASP A 5 -26.27 -46.42 -27.25
C ASP A 5 -25.98 -45.51 -26.04
N LYS A 6 -25.63 -46.09 -24.89
CA LYS A 6 -25.31 -45.35 -23.66
C LYS A 6 -24.02 -44.55 -23.82
N ASP A 7 -22.99 -45.18 -24.37
CA ASP A 7 -21.69 -44.54 -24.62
C ASP A 7 -21.80 -43.34 -25.59
N ARG A 8 -22.69 -43.42 -26.58
CA ARG A 8 -22.94 -42.30 -27.51
C ARG A 8 -23.61 -41.13 -26.80
N ALA A 9 -24.66 -41.39 -26.03
CA ALA A 9 -25.37 -40.37 -25.25
C ALA A 9 -24.47 -39.71 -24.20
N GLU A 10 -23.57 -40.48 -23.57
CA GLU A 10 -22.60 -39.94 -22.60
C GLU A 10 -21.56 -39.03 -23.25
N ARG A 11 -21.03 -39.40 -24.43
CA ARG A 11 -20.10 -38.56 -25.20
C ARG A 11 -20.76 -37.25 -25.66
N GLU A 12 -22.01 -37.32 -26.08
CA GLU A 12 -22.76 -36.14 -26.53
C GLU A 12 -23.01 -35.16 -25.37
N ARG A 13 -23.41 -35.69 -24.20
CA ARG A 13 -23.50 -34.91 -22.96
C ARG A 13 -22.14 -34.31 -22.57
N ALA A 14 -21.07 -35.09 -22.63
CA ALA A 14 -19.73 -34.61 -22.31
C ALA A 14 -19.32 -33.41 -23.18
N ARG A 15 -19.61 -33.42 -24.48
CA ARG A 15 -19.33 -32.26 -25.37
C ARG A 15 -20.11 -31.01 -24.96
N VAL A 16 -21.39 -31.15 -24.64
CA VAL A 16 -22.22 -30.02 -24.18
C VAL A 16 -21.71 -29.47 -22.85
N TYR A 17 -21.29 -30.34 -21.93
CA TYR A 17 -20.69 -29.92 -20.66
C TYR A 17 -19.35 -29.21 -20.87
N GLN A 18 -18.48 -29.73 -21.74
CA GLN A 18 -17.20 -29.10 -22.06
C GLN A 18 -17.38 -27.71 -22.66
N ALA A 19 -18.30 -27.55 -23.62
CA ALA A 19 -18.60 -26.25 -24.22
C ALA A 19 -19.05 -25.22 -23.17
N ARG A 20 -19.84 -25.63 -22.17
CA ARG A 20 -20.26 -24.74 -21.07
C ARG A 20 -19.10 -24.37 -20.14
N LEU A 21 -18.19 -25.30 -19.88
CA LEU A 21 -17.00 -25.06 -19.05
C LEU A 21 -16.03 -24.09 -19.73
N GLU A 22 -15.78 -24.27 -21.02
CA GLU A 22 -14.95 -23.37 -21.82
C GLU A 22 -15.50 -21.95 -21.85
N LEU A 23 -16.82 -21.82 -22.01
CA LEU A 23 -17.49 -20.52 -22.02
C LEU A 23 -17.35 -19.83 -20.65
N ARG A 24 -17.54 -20.55 -19.54
CA ARG A 24 -17.30 -20.00 -18.19
C ARG A 24 -15.84 -19.64 -17.95
N ALA A 25 -14.90 -20.50 -18.35
CA ALA A 25 -13.47 -20.27 -18.18
C ALA A 25 -12.99 -19.03 -18.97
N SER A 26 -13.49 -18.85 -20.20
CA SER A 26 -13.18 -17.67 -21.01
C SER A 26 -13.69 -16.35 -20.39
N GLN A 27 -14.88 -16.36 -19.78
CA GLN A 27 -15.40 -15.18 -19.09
C GLN A 27 -14.58 -14.84 -17.83
N LEU A 28 -14.18 -15.87 -17.08
CA LEU A 28 -13.41 -15.71 -15.84
C LEU A 28 -12.00 -15.18 -16.12
N THR A 29 -11.37 -15.64 -17.19
CA THR A 29 -10.05 -15.15 -17.62
C THR A 29 -10.06 -13.71 -18.08
N ARG A 30 -11.11 -13.27 -18.82
CA ARG A 30 -11.28 -11.84 -19.19
C ARG A 30 -11.40 -10.95 -17.96
N ARG A 31 -12.30 -11.29 -17.03
CA ARG A 31 -12.48 -10.53 -15.78
C ARG A 31 -11.20 -10.45 -14.96
N ARG A 32 -10.45 -11.54 -14.84
CA ARG A 32 -9.16 -11.54 -14.12
C ARG A 32 -8.13 -10.62 -14.78
N ARG A 33 -8.02 -10.66 -16.11
CA ARG A 33 -7.12 -9.76 -16.85
C ARG A 33 -7.50 -8.31 -16.60
N ASP A 34 -8.77 -7.97 -16.71
CA ASP A 34 -9.25 -6.59 -16.53
C ASP A 34 -9.07 -6.12 -15.08
N THR A 35 -9.34 -6.96 -14.08
CA THR A 35 -9.13 -6.61 -12.66
C THR A 35 -7.66 -6.41 -12.34
N ILE A 36 -6.75 -7.24 -12.89
CA ILE A 36 -5.30 -7.07 -12.71
C ILE A 36 -4.84 -5.77 -13.37
N VAL A 37 -5.28 -5.46 -14.59
CA VAL A 37 -4.94 -4.20 -15.25
C VAL A 37 -5.47 -3.02 -14.44
N ALA A 38 -6.71 -3.08 -13.96
CA ALA A 38 -7.30 -2.05 -13.12
C ALA A 38 -6.54 -1.85 -11.80
N SER A 39 -6.11 -2.94 -11.14
CA SER A 39 -5.34 -2.83 -9.90
C SER A 39 -3.94 -2.29 -10.12
N VAL A 40 -3.27 -2.67 -11.22
CA VAL A 40 -1.96 -2.13 -11.59
C VAL A 40 -2.06 -0.64 -11.89
N VAL A 41 -3.00 -0.23 -12.74
CA VAL A 41 -3.21 1.19 -13.08
C VAL A 41 -3.58 1.99 -11.84
N GLY A 42 -4.54 1.49 -11.04
CA GLY A 42 -4.92 2.13 -9.78
C GLY A 42 -3.76 2.25 -8.80
N GLY A 43 -2.94 1.19 -8.67
CA GLY A 43 -1.74 1.19 -7.84
C GLY A 43 -0.71 2.23 -8.27
N ILE A 44 -0.47 2.36 -9.57
CA ILE A 44 0.44 3.39 -10.13
C ILE A 44 -0.07 4.79 -9.79
N VAL A 45 -1.37 5.06 -9.95
CA VAL A 45 -1.95 6.37 -9.62
C VAL A 45 -1.80 6.69 -8.14
N ILE A 46 -2.06 5.73 -7.25
CA ILE A 46 -1.90 5.91 -5.81
C ILE A 46 -0.43 6.17 -5.46
N LEU A 47 0.50 5.39 -6.02
CA LEU A 47 1.94 5.59 -5.80
C LEU A 47 2.41 6.95 -6.30
N ALA A 48 1.91 7.41 -7.46
CA ALA A 48 2.22 8.73 -7.98
C ALA A 48 1.68 9.84 -7.08
N ALA A 49 0.47 9.70 -6.53
CA ALA A 49 -0.10 10.66 -5.60
C ALA A 49 0.72 10.75 -4.31
N ILE A 50 1.05 9.60 -3.70
CA ILE A 50 1.88 9.54 -2.50
C ILE A 50 3.28 10.09 -2.78
N GLY A 51 3.93 9.65 -3.85
CA GLY A 51 5.25 10.13 -4.26
C GLY A 51 5.27 11.62 -4.54
N GLY A 52 4.22 12.15 -5.19
CA GLY A 52 4.03 13.58 -5.43
C GLY A 52 3.86 14.37 -4.13
N GLN A 53 3.07 13.87 -3.18
CA GLN A 53 2.92 14.45 -1.84
C GLN A 53 4.28 14.51 -1.14
N PHE A 54 5.00 13.39 -1.09
CA PHE A 54 6.33 13.32 -0.47
C PHE A 54 7.32 14.28 -1.13
N ALA A 55 7.35 14.35 -2.46
CA ALA A 55 8.22 15.28 -3.17
C ALA A 55 7.85 16.75 -2.86
N TYR A 56 6.56 17.08 -2.89
CA TYR A 56 6.07 18.44 -2.68
C TYR A 56 6.31 18.96 -1.27
N TYR A 57 6.06 18.13 -0.24
CA TYR A 57 6.21 18.53 1.17
C TYR A 57 7.60 18.21 1.74
N GLY A 58 8.38 17.31 1.12
CA GLY A 58 9.72 16.96 1.59
C GLY A 58 10.81 17.87 1.03
N ALA A 59 10.78 18.14 -0.28
CA ALA A 59 11.82 18.92 -0.97
C ALA A 59 11.25 20.05 -1.84
N GLY A 60 9.93 20.14 -1.96
CA GLY A 60 9.23 21.12 -2.76
C GLY A 60 8.77 22.35 -1.97
N PRO A 61 8.03 23.26 -2.62
CA PRO A 61 7.61 24.54 -2.04
C PRO A 61 6.60 24.40 -0.88
N GLY A 62 6.08 23.19 -0.63
CA GLY A 62 5.27 22.89 0.55
C GLY A 62 6.08 22.48 1.78
N ALA A 63 7.41 22.47 1.71
CA ALA A 63 8.25 22.08 2.83
C ALA A 63 8.02 22.99 4.05
N PRO A 64 7.87 22.43 5.26
CA PRO A 64 7.70 23.22 6.46
C PRO A 64 8.95 24.09 6.67
N VAL A 65 8.74 25.37 6.95
CA VAL A 65 9.83 26.29 7.27
C VAL A 65 10.49 25.78 8.56
N PRO A 66 11.81 25.56 8.59
CA PRO A 66 12.48 25.14 9.81
C PRO A 66 12.33 26.23 10.86
N GLU A 67 11.64 25.92 11.96
CA GLU A 67 11.56 26.81 13.11
C GLU A 67 12.95 26.94 13.75
N ILE A 68 13.32 28.18 14.05
CA ILE A 68 14.56 28.46 14.78
C ILE A 68 14.34 27.99 16.22
N SER A 69 15.02 26.92 16.61
CA SER A 69 15.02 26.47 18.00
C SER A 69 15.56 27.59 18.90
N PRO A 70 14.89 27.94 20.01
CA PRO A 70 15.37 28.99 20.89
C PRO A 70 16.74 28.61 21.47
N SER A 71 17.71 29.52 21.33
CA SER A 71 19.01 29.37 21.97
C SER A 71 18.84 29.23 23.49
N PRO A 72 19.55 28.30 24.16
CA PRO A 72 19.49 28.20 25.61
C PRO A 72 19.95 29.52 26.24
N THR A 73 19.09 30.12 27.07
CA THR A 73 19.44 31.26 27.90
C THR A 73 20.46 30.81 28.94
N PRO A 74 21.58 31.54 29.15
CA PRO A 74 22.50 31.20 30.23
C PRO A 74 21.80 31.34 31.58
N SER A 75 21.68 30.24 32.32
CA SER A 75 21.32 30.29 33.74
C SER A 75 22.50 30.85 34.53
N VAL A 76 22.28 31.92 35.28
CA VAL A 76 23.25 32.42 36.25
C VAL A 76 23.34 31.39 37.37
N SER A 77 24.48 30.71 37.47
CA SER A 77 24.80 29.88 38.63
C SER A 77 25.05 30.81 39.80
N SER A 78 24.17 30.80 40.81
CA SER A 78 24.44 31.46 42.08
C SER A 78 25.54 30.68 42.81
N ASP A 79 26.75 31.21 42.82
CA ASP A 79 27.82 30.72 43.70
C ASP A 79 27.33 30.80 45.16
N PRO A 80 27.49 29.75 45.98
CA PRO A 80 27.20 29.87 47.40
C PRO A 80 28.21 30.86 48.01
N VAL A 81 27.69 31.99 48.51
CA VAL A 81 28.47 32.91 49.35
C VAL A 81 29.07 32.10 50.49
N PRO A 82 30.41 32.05 50.68
CA PRO A 82 30.97 31.43 51.86
C PRO A 82 30.49 32.22 53.08
N GLY A 83 29.73 31.55 53.94
CA GLY A 83 29.29 32.14 55.21
C GLY A 83 30.49 32.59 56.03
N PRO A 84 30.37 33.67 56.83
CA PRO A 84 31.49 34.14 57.63
C PRO A 84 31.94 33.05 58.59
N THR A 85 33.19 32.63 58.46
CA THR A 85 33.87 31.81 59.48
C THR A 85 34.05 32.68 60.72
N THR A 86 33.17 32.52 61.71
CA THR A 86 33.43 33.00 63.06
C THR A 86 34.09 31.87 63.86
N THR A 87 35.43 31.91 63.90
CA THR A 87 36.29 31.34 64.94
C THR A 87 36.77 32.55 65.75
N PRO A 88 36.50 32.65 67.07
CA PRO A 88 37.11 31.80 68.10
C PRO A 88 36.16 31.23 69.18
#